data_AF-A0A7R9TVS5-F1
#
_entry.id   AF-A0A7R9TVS5-F1
#
_cell.length_a   1.000
_cell.length_b   1.000
_cell.length_c   1.000
_cell.angle_alpha   90.00
_cell.angle_beta   90.00
_cell.angle_gamma   90.00
#
_symmetry.space_group_name_H-M   'P 1'
#
loop_
_entity.id
_entity.type
_entity.pdbx_description
1 polymer ?
#
loop_
_entity_poly.entity_id
_entity_poly.type
_entity_poly.pdbx_seq_one_letter_code
_entity_poly.pdbx_strand_id
1 'polypeptide(L)'
;HKVSALKFTIIKEFVGVGCSVLLTDTDVMYVQNPFPFLYRDHDVESMSDGWDGETAHGWMDQVDDPAMGAGGRRRAKAFRVAALNSGMWYVSATHNSFRLMTIMEHRMNTEPNLWDQAGYNLELWFPSRDAHLTSGASIRVMDPLCFVNSKVMTRVIRHSPALRKEKHVPVAMHANYHTDKANKMKNAAAYYAPGGTLRAFEPCLVGCGKDPKTVAELERKHRHAVNDGVASSKKWTAGAAGAWGEHVTEGDQTGGTRARVSLSFERLAARGSDDVAHCAPAKPWGGAVGKELTPR
;
A
#
# COMPACT_ATOMS: atom_id res chain seq x y z
N HIS A 1 -5.85 -2.18 19.15
CA HIS A 1 -5.55 -0.76 19.47
C HIS A 1 -4.42 -0.61 20.49
N LYS A 2 -4.48 -1.12 21.72
CA LYS A 2 -3.41 -0.94 22.74
C LYS A 2 -2.00 -1.40 22.28
N VAL A 3 -1.91 -2.51 21.54
CA VAL A 3 -0.63 -3.00 20.98
C VAL A 3 -0.06 -2.04 19.92
N SER A 4 -0.91 -1.41 19.10
CA SER A 4 -0.48 -0.44 18.08
C SER A 4 -0.04 0.89 18.70
N ALA A 5 -0.58 1.30 19.85
CA ALA A 5 -0.09 2.48 20.57
C ALA A 5 1.36 2.24 21.06
N LEU A 6 1.62 1.07 21.65
CA LEU A 6 2.95 0.67 22.08
C LEU A 6 3.96 0.65 20.92
N LYS A 7 3.52 0.20 19.71
CA LYS A 7 4.33 0.25 18.49
C LYS A 7 4.91 1.64 18.23
N PHE A 8 4.07 2.69 18.20
CA PHE A 8 4.54 4.05 17.91
C PHE A 8 5.32 4.67 19.06
N THR A 9 4.98 4.37 20.32
CA THR A 9 5.76 4.81 21.49
C THR A 9 7.20 4.30 21.42
N ILE A 10 7.41 3.01 21.18
CA ILE A 10 8.75 2.42 21.10
C ILE A 10 9.55 3.03 19.95
N ILE A 11 8.95 3.17 18.77
CA ILE A 11 9.65 3.75 17.61
C ILE A 11 9.99 5.23 17.87
N LYS A 12 9.10 5.99 18.51
CA LYS A 12 9.34 7.38 18.91
C LYS A 12 10.59 7.49 19.78
N GLU A 13 10.78 6.59 20.73
CA GLU A 13 11.96 6.57 21.60
C GLU A 13 13.26 6.33 20.81
N PHE A 14 13.27 5.33 19.92
CA PHE A 14 14.43 5.08 19.04
C PHE A 14 14.74 6.27 18.15
N VAL A 15 13.73 6.81 17.47
CA VAL A 15 13.91 7.98 16.59
C VAL A 15 14.37 9.20 17.39
N GLY A 16 13.87 9.38 18.61
CA GLY A 16 14.22 10.48 19.51
C GLY A 16 15.69 10.48 19.95
N VAL A 17 16.34 9.31 19.98
CA VAL A 17 17.78 9.19 20.27
C VAL A 17 18.65 9.12 19.01
N GLY A 18 18.07 9.33 17.82
CA GLY A 18 18.80 9.33 16.55
C GLY A 18 18.91 7.95 15.88
N CYS A 19 18.16 6.94 16.32
CA CYS A 19 18.17 5.62 15.72
C CYS A 19 17.05 5.46 14.67
N SER A 20 17.42 5.22 13.41
CA SER A 20 16.50 4.81 12.36
C SER A 20 16.01 3.38 12.60
N VAL A 21 14.76 3.08 12.25
CA VAL A 21 14.10 1.80 12.57
C VAL A 21 13.53 1.18 11.29
N LEU A 22 13.80 -0.11 11.07
CA LEU A 22 13.01 -0.94 10.14
C LEU A 22 11.99 -1.72 10.97
N LEU A 23 10.72 -1.34 10.89
CA LEU A 23 9.63 -2.04 11.55
C LEU A 23 9.11 -3.17 10.67
N THR A 24 8.88 -4.33 11.29
CA THR A 24 8.11 -5.44 10.71
C THR A 24 7.17 -6.06 11.73
N ASP A 25 5.93 -6.29 11.32
CA ASP A 25 4.98 -7.15 12.01
C ASP A 25 5.48 -8.61 11.98
N THR A 26 4.91 -9.43 12.88
CA THR A 26 5.32 -10.84 13.05
C THR A 26 4.95 -11.73 11.86
N ASP A 27 4.10 -11.25 10.97
CA ASP A 27 3.67 -11.92 9.75
C ASP A 27 4.40 -11.44 8.49
N VAL A 28 5.58 -10.85 8.66
CA VAL A 28 6.54 -10.56 7.60
C VAL A 28 7.61 -11.65 7.54
N MET A 29 7.83 -12.19 6.34
CA MET A 29 8.88 -13.15 6.04
C MET A 29 9.96 -12.48 5.19
N TYR A 30 11.22 -12.52 5.63
CA TYR A 30 12.36 -12.13 4.81
C TYR A 30 12.84 -13.28 3.93
N VAL A 31 13.08 -12.99 2.66
CA VAL A 31 13.73 -13.92 1.72
C VAL A 31 15.17 -13.50 1.46
N GLN A 32 15.45 -12.19 1.53
CA GLN A 32 16.79 -11.61 1.39
C GLN A 32 17.07 -10.62 2.52
N ASN A 33 18.34 -10.24 2.70
CA ASN A 33 18.70 -9.13 3.58
C ASN A 33 18.04 -7.83 3.06
N PRO A 34 17.18 -7.14 3.83
CA PRO A 34 16.46 -5.98 3.34
C PRO A 34 17.29 -4.71 3.24
N PHE A 35 18.39 -4.59 4.00
CA PHE A 35 19.12 -3.33 4.14
C PHE A 35 19.77 -2.79 2.87
N PRO A 36 20.25 -3.61 1.92
CA PRO A 36 20.72 -3.14 0.61
C PRO A 36 19.60 -2.59 -0.29
N PHE A 37 18.34 -2.86 0.01
CA PHE A 37 17.17 -2.48 -0.80
C PHE A 37 16.42 -1.27 -0.28
N LEU A 38 16.86 -0.70 0.84
CA LEU A 38 16.36 0.57 1.38
C LEU A 38 17.14 1.74 0.78
N TYR A 39 16.46 2.78 0.29
CA TYR A 39 17.10 3.95 -0.32
C TYR A 39 17.69 4.91 0.73
N ARG A 40 17.07 4.95 1.91
CA ARG A 40 17.30 5.85 3.04
C ARG A 40 17.32 7.33 2.67
N ASP A 41 16.51 7.73 1.71
CA ASP A 41 16.45 9.10 1.18
C ASP A 41 15.15 9.85 1.51
N HIS A 42 14.22 9.19 2.21
CA HIS A 42 13.00 9.79 2.72
C HIS A 42 12.89 9.58 4.24
N ASP A 43 12.02 10.35 4.88
CA ASP A 43 11.70 10.18 6.30
C ASP A 43 11.12 8.79 6.55
N VAL A 44 10.27 8.31 5.63
CA VAL A 44 9.62 7.01 5.67
C VAL A 44 9.76 6.30 4.33
N GLU A 45 10.17 5.03 4.36
CA GLU A 45 10.01 4.09 3.25
C GLU A 45 9.00 3.03 3.64
N SER A 46 7.88 2.94 2.93
CA SER A 46 6.77 2.10 3.37
C SER A 46 6.36 1.12 2.29
N MET A 47 6.05 -0.10 2.71
CA MET A 47 5.36 -1.06 1.85
C MET A 47 3.97 -0.53 1.49
N SER A 48 3.47 -0.89 0.31
CA SER A 48 2.11 -0.55 -0.16
C SER A 48 1.21 -1.79 -0.19
N ASP A 49 -0.08 -1.58 0.05
CA ASP A 49 -1.13 -2.57 -0.21
C ASP A 49 -1.54 -2.59 -1.71
N GLY A 50 -0.92 -1.73 -2.53
CA GLY A 50 -0.98 -1.80 -3.99
C GLY A 50 -0.40 -3.11 -4.53
N TRP A 51 -0.76 -3.46 -5.76
CA TRP A 51 -0.40 -4.75 -6.37
C TRP A 51 0.38 -4.65 -7.67
N ASP A 52 0.67 -3.43 -8.11
CA ASP A 52 1.49 -3.07 -9.26
C ASP A 52 2.04 -1.64 -9.04
N GLY A 53 2.89 -1.17 -9.96
CA GLY A 53 3.48 0.17 -9.86
C GLY A 53 2.45 1.29 -9.87
N GLU A 54 1.41 1.20 -10.70
CA GLU A 54 0.37 2.24 -10.77
C GLU A 54 -0.42 2.34 -9.46
N THR A 55 -0.86 1.22 -8.90
CA THR A 55 -1.63 1.21 -7.65
C THR A 55 -0.80 1.56 -6.43
N ALA A 56 0.49 1.20 -6.42
CA ALA A 56 1.40 1.52 -5.33
C ALA A 56 1.81 3.00 -5.30
N HIS A 57 2.04 3.62 -6.46
CA HIS A 57 2.49 5.02 -6.58
C HIS A 57 1.36 6.04 -6.82
N GLY A 58 0.19 5.54 -7.20
CA GLY A 58 -1.01 6.33 -7.44
C GLY A 58 -1.32 6.50 -8.93
N TRP A 59 -2.62 6.62 -9.23
CA TRP A 59 -3.15 6.73 -10.58
C TRP A 59 -4.34 7.70 -10.63
N MET A 60 -4.67 8.18 -11.83
CA MET A 60 -5.87 8.97 -12.06
C MET A 60 -7.02 8.05 -12.43
N ASP A 61 -8.02 7.95 -11.55
CA ASP A 61 -9.23 7.20 -11.79
C ASP A 61 -10.36 8.09 -12.30
N GLN A 62 -11.30 7.51 -13.04
CA GLN A 62 -12.46 8.25 -13.52
C GLN A 62 -13.52 8.37 -12.43
N VAL A 63 -14.02 9.58 -12.20
CA VAL A 63 -15.13 9.81 -11.28
C VAL A 63 -16.44 9.55 -12.03
N ASP A 64 -17.12 8.47 -11.66
CA ASP A 64 -18.34 8.04 -12.33
C ASP A 64 -19.61 8.55 -11.63
N ASP A 65 -19.79 9.87 -11.60
CA ASP A 65 -20.96 10.53 -11.03
C ASP A 65 -22.01 10.82 -12.11
N PRO A 66 -23.20 10.18 -12.08
CA PRO A 66 -24.29 10.47 -13.00
C PRO A 66 -24.72 11.94 -13.05
N ALA A 67 -24.66 12.66 -11.93
CA ALA A 67 -25.09 14.05 -11.85
C ALA A 67 -24.20 15.00 -12.67
N MET A 68 -22.98 14.60 -13.01
CA MET A 68 -22.05 15.39 -13.84
C MET A 68 -22.35 15.32 -15.35
N GLY A 69 -23.34 14.51 -15.78
CA GLY A 69 -23.66 14.29 -17.18
C GLY A 69 -22.58 13.54 -17.97
N ALA A 70 -22.89 13.10 -19.19
CA ALA A 70 -22.00 12.24 -19.98
C ALA A 70 -20.62 12.88 -20.29
N GLY A 71 -20.60 14.20 -20.54
CA GLY A 71 -19.38 14.94 -20.79
C GLY A 71 -18.55 15.21 -19.53
N GLY A 72 -19.20 15.36 -18.36
CA GLY A 72 -18.51 15.52 -17.07
C GLY A 72 -17.88 14.22 -16.61
N ARG A 73 -18.62 13.11 -16.68
CA ARG A 73 -18.12 11.75 -16.33
C ARG A 73 -16.83 11.37 -17.07
N ARG A 74 -16.71 11.74 -18.35
CA ARG A 74 -15.49 11.44 -19.15
C ARG A 74 -14.27 12.24 -18.72
N ARG A 75 -14.46 13.44 -18.17
CA ARG A 75 -13.40 14.42 -17.85
C ARG A 75 -13.05 14.45 -16.37
N ALA A 76 -13.97 14.11 -15.49
CA ALA A 76 -13.74 14.11 -14.06
C ALA A 76 -12.78 12.97 -13.68
N LYS A 77 -11.64 13.35 -13.10
CA LYS A 77 -10.62 12.42 -12.63
C LYS A 77 -10.31 12.67 -11.16
N ALA A 78 -10.07 11.60 -10.41
CA ALA A 78 -9.59 11.65 -9.04
C ALA A 78 -8.22 10.98 -8.97
N PHE A 79 -7.30 11.58 -8.22
CA PHE A 79 -6.07 10.88 -7.84
C PHE A 79 -6.42 9.82 -6.80
N ARG A 80 -5.94 8.60 -7.02
CA ARG A 80 -6.10 7.48 -6.10
C ARG A 80 -4.73 6.88 -5.83
N VAL A 81 -4.54 6.39 -4.63
CA VAL A 81 -3.34 5.65 -4.23
C VAL A 81 -3.74 4.55 -3.25
N ALA A 82 -3.11 3.38 -3.36
CA ALA A 82 -3.32 2.32 -2.39
C ALA A 82 -2.79 2.74 -1.01
N ALA A 83 -3.39 2.19 0.04
CA ALA A 83 -2.90 2.43 1.39
C ALA A 83 -1.43 1.99 1.53
N LEU A 84 -0.65 2.79 2.25
CA LEU A 84 0.61 2.34 2.83
C LEU A 84 0.32 1.35 3.94
N ASN A 85 1.10 0.28 3.98
CA ASN A 85 0.97 -0.75 4.99
C ASN A 85 1.74 -0.34 6.26
N SER A 86 1.08 -0.36 7.41
CA SER A 86 1.71 0.05 8.68
C SER A 86 2.46 -1.05 9.44
N GLY A 87 2.58 -2.24 8.83
CA GLY A 87 3.25 -3.42 9.37
C GLY A 87 4.59 -3.75 8.73
N MET A 88 5.02 -3.05 7.66
CA MET A 88 6.40 -3.10 7.19
C MET A 88 6.84 -1.76 6.59
N TRP A 89 7.77 -1.08 7.26
CA TRP A 89 8.28 0.21 6.83
C TRP A 89 9.58 0.58 7.55
N TYR A 90 10.44 1.33 6.88
CA TYR A 90 11.64 1.95 7.43
C TYR A 90 11.35 3.42 7.75
N VAL A 91 11.90 3.90 8.86
CA VAL A 91 11.84 5.30 9.27
C VAL A 91 13.22 5.82 9.63
N SER A 92 13.61 6.89 8.95
CA SER A 92 14.85 7.62 9.21
C SER A 92 14.72 8.43 10.50
N ALA A 93 15.78 8.54 11.29
CA ALA A 93 15.79 9.38 12.48
C ALA A 93 15.91 10.88 12.14
N THR A 94 14.81 11.46 11.67
CA THR A 94 14.70 12.88 11.33
C THR A 94 13.70 13.60 12.25
N HIS A 95 13.72 14.93 12.21
CA HIS A 95 12.74 15.73 12.94
C HIS A 95 11.30 15.43 12.50
N ASN A 96 11.06 15.27 11.19
CA ASN A 96 9.73 14.98 10.66
C ASN A 96 9.25 13.57 11.02
N SER A 97 10.16 12.59 11.04
CA SER A 97 9.88 11.24 11.55
C SER A 97 9.52 11.25 13.03
N PHE A 98 10.28 11.97 13.86
CA PHE A 98 9.97 12.08 15.29
C PHE A 98 8.58 12.70 15.51
N ARG A 99 8.27 13.75 14.74
CA ARG A 99 6.95 14.38 14.75
C ARG A 99 5.85 13.43 14.29
N LEU A 100 6.06 12.65 13.23
CA LEU A 100 5.13 11.61 12.78
C LEU A 100 4.85 10.60 13.90
N MET A 101 5.89 10.10 14.56
CA MET A 101 5.73 9.14 15.67
C MET A 101 4.99 9.73 16.86
N THR A 102 5.27 10.99 17.18
CA THR A 102 4.57 11.72 18.25
C THR A 102 3.08 11.90 17.94
N ILE A 103 2.74 12.28 16.70
CA ILE A 103 1.35 12.40 16.26
C ILE A 103 0.66 11.04 16.31
N MET A 104 1.28 10.00 15.75
CA MET A 104 0.71 8.66 15.71
C MET A 104 0.49 8.08 17.10
N GLU A 105 1.46 8.20 18.00
CA GLU A 105 1.31 7.81 19.40
C GLU A 105 0.15 8.55 20.07
N HIS A 106 0.10 9.87 19.94
CA HIS A 106 -0.99 10.67 20.52
C HIS A 106 -2.35 10.19 20.01
N ARG A 107 -2.51 10.09 18.69
CA ARG A 107 -3.77 9.68 18.05
C ARG A 107 -4.16 8.24 18.42
N MET A 108 -3.21 7.30 18.50
CA MET A 108 -3.51 5.93 18.96
C MET A 108 -4.00 5.88 20.42
N ASN A 109 -3.57 6.82 21.25
CA ASN A 109 -3.96 6.90 22.66
C ASN A 109 -5.28 7.66 22.88
N THR A 110 -5.60 8.64 22.02
CA THR A 110 -6.78 9.52 22.20
C THR A 110 -7.96 9.18 21.29
N GLU A 111 -7.75 8.49 20.17
CA GLU A 111 -8.81 8.09 19.24
C GLU A 111 -9.08 6.56 19.36
N PRO A 112 -10.04 6.12 20.20
CA PRO A 112 -10.17 4.71 20.60
C PRO A 112 -10.50 3.75 19.44
N ASN A 113 -11.13 4.27 18.38
CA ASN A 113 -11.51 3.48 17.20
C ASN A 113 -10.54 3.65 16.04
N LEU A 114 -9.50 4.49 16.19
CA LEU A 114 -8.55 4.71 15.10
C LEU A 114 -7.73 3.43 14.88
N TRP A 115 -7.81 2.93 13.66
CA TRP A 115 -6.92 1.87 13.20
C TRP A 115 -5.56 2.47 12.81
N ASP A 116 -4.48 1.81 13.15
CA ASP A 116 -3.12 2.34 13.00
C ASP A 116 -2.75 2.63 11.55
N GLN A 117 -3.05 1.71 10.64
CA GLN A 117 -2.84 1.94 9.22
C GLN A 117 -3.72 3.08 8.68
N ALA A 118 -4.94 3.26 9.19
CA ALA A 118 -5.76 4.40 8.82
C ALA A 118 -5.14 5.73 9.30
N GLY A 119 -4.69 5.79 10.57
CA GLY A 119 -3.98 6.96 11.10
C GLY A 119 -2.73 7.29 10.29
N TYR A 120 -1.91 6.27 10.02
CA TYR A 120 -0.66 6.36 9.27
C TYR A 120 -0.87 6.95 7.86
N ASN A 121 -1.87 6.45 7.13
CA ASN A 121 -2.21 6.98 5.81
C ASN A 121 -2.80 8.40 5.87
N LEU A 122 -3.61 8.71 6.89
CA LEU A 122 -4.15 10.06 7.09
C LEU A 122 -3.08 11.10 7.41
N GLU A 123 -1.96 10.70 8.02
CA GLU A 123 -0.83 11.60 8.28
C GLU A 123 0.11 11.74 7.09
N LEU A 124 0.30 10.67 6.30
CA LEU A 124 1.29 10.65 5.22
C LEU A 124 0.74 11.09 3.86
N TRP A 125 -0.51 10.76 3.51
CA TRP A 125 -1.06 11.10 2.19
C TRP A 125 -1.83 12.40 2.13
N PHE A 126 -2.44 12.81 3.24
CA PHE A 126 -3.33 13.97 3.23
C PHE A 126 -2.57 15.26 3.55
N PRO A 127 -2.97 16.39 2.97
CA PRO A 127 -2.45 17.68 3.39
C PRO A 127 -2.87 18.01 4.83
N SER A 128 -2.13 18.95 5.43
CA SER A 128 -2.57 19.66 6.64
C SER A 128 -3.94 20.27 6.41
N ARG A 129 -4.80 20.23 7.42
CA ARG A 129 -6.23 20.58 7.29
C ARG A 129 -6.79 21.07 8.62
N ASP A 130 -7.67 22.06 8.54
CA ASP A 130 -8.27 22.70 9.72
C ASP A 130 -7.17 23.08 10.74
N ALA A 131 -7.31 22.70 12.01
CA ALA A 131 -6.31 22.87 13.05
C ALA A 131 -5.23 21.76 13.08
N HIS A 132 -5.33 20.73 12.24
CA HIS A 132 -4.40 19.59 12.20
C HIS A 132 -3.25 19.83 11.22
N LEU A 133 -2.05 20.01 11.76
CA LEU A 133 -0.83 20.06 10.98
C LEU A 133 -0.21 18.66 10.87
N THR A 134 -0.11 18.14 9.65
CA THR A 134 0.52 16.85 9.37
C THR A 134 2.00 16.86 9.73
N SER A 135 2.61 15.68 9.85
CA SER A 135 4.01 15.54 10.28
C SER A 135 5.01 16.25 9.37
N GLY A 136 4.68 16.41 8.08
CA GLY A 136 5.60 16.87 7.04
C GLY A 136 6.61 15.79 6.63
N ALA A 137 6.44 14.55 7.09
CA ALA A 137 7.31 13.45 6.73
C ALA A 137 7.18 13.11 5.24
N SER A 138 8.32 13.08 4.56
CA SER A 138 8.45 12.63 3.18
C SER A 138 8.35 11.11 3.08
N ILE A 139 7.77 10.62 2.00
CA ILE A 139 7.49 9.19 1.80
C ILE A 139 8.11 8.67 0.52
N ARG A 140 8.66 7.46 0.61
CA ARG A 140 8.97 6.60 -0.54
C ARG A 140 8.18 5.31 -0.41
N VAL A 141 7.51 4.93 -1.49
CA VAL A 141 6.86 3.63 -1.59
C VAL A 141 7.91 2.60 -1.96
N MET A 142 8.05 1.55 -1.15
CA MET A 142 8.87 0.39 -1.46
C MET A 142 8.30 -0.33 -2.69
N ASP A 143 9.17 -0.82 -3.58
CA ASP A 143 8.75 -1.51 -4.80
C ASP A 143 7.82 -2.70 -4.45
N PRO A 144 6.58 -2.74 -5.00
CA PRO A 144 5.57 -3.73 -4.61
C PRO A 144 5.88 -5.16 -5.09
N LEU A 145 6.87 -5.34 -5.98
CA LEU A 145 7.40 -6.65 -6.38
C LEU A 145 8.61 -7.05 -5.51
N CYS A 146 9.30 -6.11 -4.85
CA CYS A 146 10.40 -6.43 -3.95
C CYS A 146 9.95 -6.59 -2.50
N PHE A 147 9.08 -5.72 -2.04
CA PHE A 147 8.46 -5.78 -0.72
C PHE A 147 7.00 -6.16 -0.91
N VAL A 148 6.77 -7.46 -1.12
CA VAL A 148 5.49 -7.95 -1.61
C VAL A 148 4.48 -8.08 -0.48
N ASN A 149 3.26 -7.61 -0.69
CA ASN A 149 2.14 -8.10 0.11
C ASN A 149 1.71 -9.48 -0.39
N SER A 150 1.00 -10.21 0.47
CA SER A 150 0.53 -11.55 0.16
C SER A 150 -0.56 -11.61 -0.93
N LYS A 151 -1.19 -10.48 -1.31
CA LYS A 151 -2.05 -10.39 -2.50
C LYS A 151 -1.23 -10.46 -3.78
N VAL A 152 -0.14 -9.69 -3.87
CA VAL A 152 0.84 -9.75 -4.96
C VAL A 152 1.39 -11.17 -5.10
N MET A 153 1.82 -11.78 -3.98
CA MET A 153 2.35 -13.14 -4.00
C MET A 153 1.34 -14.16 -4.57
N THR A 154 0.10 -14.17 -4.07
CA THR A 154 -0.86 -15.23 -4.41
C THR A 154 -1.62 -15.01 -5.71
N ARG A 155 -1.81 -13.75 -6.13
CA ARG A 155 -2.59 -13.39 -7.33
C ARG A 155 -1.76 -12.95 -8.52
N VAL A 156 -0.56 -12.43 -8.30
CA VAL A 156 0.30 -11.94 -9.37
C VAL A 156 1.47 -12.90 -9.58
N ILE A 157 2.42 -12.97 -8.64
CA ILE A 157 3.66 -13.76 -8.77
C ILE A 157 3.36 -15.22 -9.11
N ARG A 158 2.45 -15.85 -8.37
CA ARG A 158 2.08 -17.26 -8.57
C ARG A 158 1.56 -17.59 -9.97
N HIS A 159 0.94 -16.62 -10.64
CA HIS A 159 0.30 -16.81 -11.94
C HIS A 159 1.10 -16.24 -13.10
N SER A 160 2.27 -15.65 -12.84
CA SER A 160 3.09 -14.95 -13.82
C SER A 160 4.41 -15.69 -14.07
N PRO A 161 4.60 -16.35 -15.24
CA PRO A 161 5.85 -17.02 -15.59
C PRO A 161 7.10 -16.12 -15.54
N ALA A 162 6.94 -14.82 -15.78
CA ALA A 162 8.02 -13.83 -15.69
C ALA A 162 8.49 -13.57 -14.25
N LEU A 163 7.62 -13.76 -13.26
CA LEU A 163 7.87 -13.46 -11.85
C LEU A 163 8.13 -14.73 -11.01
N ARG A 164 8.33 -15.89 -11.66
CA ARG A 164 8.68 -17.11 -10.93
C ARG A 164 10.04 -16.94 -10.24
N LYS A 165 10.25 -17.70 -9.17
CA LYS A 165 11.45 -17.65 -8.32
C LYS A 165 12.77 -17.79 -9.06
N GLU A 166 12.79 -18.46 -10.21
CA GLU A 166 14.00 -18.60 -11.03
C GLU A 166 14.42 -17.27 -11.67
N LYS A 167 13.49 -16.33 -11.82
CA LYS A 167 13.67 -15.01 -12.44
C LYS A 167 13.56 -13.87 -11.44
N HIS A 168 12.74 -14.04 -10.41
CA HIS A 168 12.38 -12.98 -9.47
C HIS A 168 12.33 -13.52 -8.05
N VAL A 169 13.12 -12.91 -7.16
CA VAL A 169 13.10 -13.22 -5.72
C VAL A 169 12.80 -11.91 -4.99
N PRO A 170 11.70 -11.81 -4.22
CA PRO A 170 11.38 -10.63 -3.45
C PRO A 170 12.36 -10.50 -2.28
N VAL A 171 12.42 -9.32 -1.67
CA VAL A 171 13.19 -9.06 -0.45
C VAL A 171 12.44 -9.60 0.76
N ALA A 172 11.15 -9.29 0.85
CA ALA A 172 10.27 -9.72 1.93
C ALA A 172 8.84 -9.94 1.42
N MET A 173 8.09 -10.79 2.13
CA MET A 173 6.65 -10.96 1.94
C MET A 173 5.90 -10.69 3.24
N HIS A 174 4.95 -9.76 3.21
CA HIS A 174 4.03 -9.52 4.31
C HIS A 174 2.71 -10.28 4.10
N ALA A 175 2.33 -11.14 5.05
CA ALA A 175 1.09 -11.92 5.00
C ALA A 175 -0.18 -11.14 5.40
N ASN A 176 -0.21 -9.84 5.14
CA ASN A 176 -1.27 -8.93 5.61
C ASN A 176 -2.66 -9.19 5.00
N TYR A 177 -2.75 -9.61 3.73
CA TYR A 177 -4.01 -9.69 2.98
C TYR A 177 -4.95 -10.83 3.43
N HIS A 178 -4.41 -11.96 3.88
CA HIS A 178 -5.20 -13.18 4.11
C HIS A 178 -5.43 -13.46 5.59
N THR A 179 -6.50 -14.19 5.90
CA THR A 179 -6.81 -14.63 7.27
C THR A 179 -5.93 -15.80 7.73
N ASP A 180 -5.44 -16.63 6.82
CA ASP A 180 -4.55 -17.77 7.08
C ASP A 180 -3.05 -17.39 7.03
N LYS A 181 -2.69 -16.28 7.68
CA LYS A 181 -1.36 -15.65 7.63
C LYS A 181 -0.19 -16.63 7.78
N ALA A 182 -0.23 -17.47 8.82
CA ALA A 182 0.82 -18.45 9.11
C ALA A 182 0.99 -19.48 7.99
N ASN A 183 -0.10 -19.92 7.36
CA ASN A 183 -0.06 -20.85 6.24
C ASN A 183 0.55 -20.18 5.00
N LYS A 184 0.18 -18.92 4.71
CA LYS A 184 0.77 -18.15 3.59
C LYS A 184 2.27 -17.95 3.76
N MET A 185 2.73 -17.64 4.97
CA MET A 185 4.16 -17.53 5.26
C MET A 185 4.88 -18.86 5.05
N LYS A 186 4.34 -19.97 5.56
CA LYS A 186 4.92 -21.31 5.35
C LYS A 186 5.02 -21.67 3.86
N ASN A 187 3.97 -21.38 3.09
CA ASN A 187 3.94 -21.68 1.66
C ASN A 187 4.92 -20.81 0.87
N ALA A 188 5.03 -19.53 1.22
CA ALA A 188 6.02 -18.64 0.61
C ALA A 188 7.46 -19.08 0.96
N ALA A 189 7.73 -19.42 2.21
CA ALA A 189 9.02 -19.95 2.64
C ALA A 189 9.37 -21.25 1.89
N ALA A 190 8.43 -22.19 1.80
CA ALA A 190 8.61 -23.43 1.08
C ALA A 190 8.81 -23.23 -0.43
N TYR A 191 8.20 -22.21 -1.03
CA TYR A 191 8.39 -21.87 -2.44
C TYR A 191 9.80 -21.35 -2.72
N TYR A 192 10.27 -20.38 -1.93
CA TYR A 192 11.58 -19.74 -2.11
C TYR A 192 12.75 -20.56 -1.55
N ALA A 193 12.49 -21.62 -0.77
CA ALA A 193 13.51 -22.58 -0.36
C ALA A 193 14.15 -23.29 -1.57
N PRO A 194 15.40 -23.77 -1.43
CA PRO A 194 16.05 -24.62 -2.44
C PRO A 194 15.16 -25.81 -2.83
N GLY A 195 14.96 -26.03 -4.13
CA GLY A 195 14.08 -27.10 -4.64
C GLY A 195 12.57 -26.89 -4.46
N GLY A 196 12.14 -25.78 -3.82
CA GLY A 196 10.72 -25.43 -3.69
C GLY A 196 10.00 -25.29 -5.03
N THR A 197 8.68 -25.46 -5.05
CA THR A 197 7.88 -25.28 -6.28
C THR A 197 6.56 -24.59 -5.96
N LEU A 198 5.85 -24.10 -6.98
CA LEU A 198 4.54 -23.46 -6.79
C LEU A 198 3.50 -24.39 -6.14
N ARG A 199 3.74 -25.71 -6.12
CA ARG A 199 2.93 -26.68 -5.37
C ARG A 199 2.89 -26.39 -3.86
N ALA A 200 3.84 -25.62 -3.34
CA ALA A 200 3.79 -25.13 -1.96
C ALA A 200 2.51 -24.32 -1.67
N PHE A 201 1.87 -23.74 -2.69
CA PHE A 201 0.60 -23.03 -2.54
C PHE A 201 -0.63 -23.90 -2.87
N GLU A 202 -0.49 -25.22 -3.02
CA GLU A 202 -1.59 -26.13 -3.38
C GLU A 202 -1.99 -27.05 -2.21
N PRO A 203 -3.29 -27.18 -1.90
CA PRO A 203 -4.42 -26.42 -2.45
C PRO A 203 -4.46 -25.00 -1.90
N CYS A 204 -4.83 -24.01 -2.72
CA CYS A 204 -5.09 -22.67 -2.22
C CYS A 204 -6.59 -22.39 -2.11
N LEU A 205 -7.09 -22.40 -0.88
CA LEU A 205 -8.52 -22.26 -0.58
C LEU A 205 -8.98 -20.80 -0.52
N VAL A 206 -8.12 -19.86 -0.13
CA VAL A 206 -8.48 -18.45 0.10
C VAL A 206 -7.54 -17.48 -0.64
N GLY A 207 -8.15 -16.49 -1.31
CA GLY A 207 -7.47 -15.30 -1.84
C GLY A 207 -6.58 -15.50 -3.08
N CYS A 208 -6.79 -16.61 -3.80
CA CYS A 208 -5.84 -17.13 -4.79
C CYS A 208 -6.28 -17.03 -6.26
N GLY A 209 -7.43 -16.44 -6.54
CA GLY A 209 -7.87 -16.18 -7.91
C GLY A 209 -6.85 -15.36 -8.69
N LYS A 210 -6.71 -15.65 -9.99
CA LYS A 210 -5.77 -14.98 -10.90
C LYS A 210 -6.10 -13.49 -11.08
N ASP A 211 -7.39 -13.14 -10.99
CA ASP A 211 -7.84 -11.78 -11.20
C ASP A 211 -7.90 -11.00 -9.87
N PRO A 212 -7.18 -9.86 -9.73
CA PRO A 212 -7.48 -8.90 -8.69
C PRO A 212 -8.88 -8.36 -8.92
N LYS A 213 -9.61 -8.13 -7.83
CA LYS A 213 -10.90 -7.45 -7.90
C LYS A 213 -10.66 -6.01 -8.38
N THR A 214 -11.61 -5.45 -9.13
CA THR A 214 -11.56 -4.04 -9.52
C THR A 214 -11.64 -3.14 -8.28
N VAL A 215 -11.13 -1.91 -8.36
CA VAL A 215 -11.21 -0.92 -7.26
C VAL A 215 -12.65 -0.73 -6.79
N ALA A 216 -13.60 -0.61 -7.73
CA ALA A 216 -15.02 -0.50 -7.42
C ALA A 216 -15.60 -1.74 -6.68
N GLU A 217 -15.08 -2.94 -6.96
CA GLU A 217 -15.48 -4.16 -6.23
C GLU A 217 -14.84 -4.25 -4.84
N LEU A 218 -13.63 -3.70 -4.69
CA LEU A 218 -12.93 -3.61 -3.41
C LEU A 218 -13.63 -2.63 -2.48
N GLU A 219 -13.94 -1.44 -2.98
CA GLU A 219 -14.67 -0.40 -2.23
C GLU A 219 -16.05 -0.90 -1.81
N ARG A 220 -16.84 -1.47 -2.74
CA ARG A 220 -18.19 -1.99 -2.43
C ARG A 220 -18.20 -3.10 -1.35
N LYS A 221 -17.07 -3.78 -1.11
CA LYS A 221 -16.95 -4.89 -0.13
C LYS A 221 -16.09 -4.52 1.09
N HIS A 222 -15.74 -3.24 1.27
CA HIS A 222 -14.73 -2.75 2.21
C HIS A 222 -15.04 -2.94 3.72
N ARG A 223 -16.15 -3.58 4.11
CA ARG A 223 -16.54 -3.80 5.51
C ARG A 223 -15.49 -4.60 6.31
N HIS A 224 -14.65 -5.40 5.65
CA HIS A 224 -13.75 -6.36 6.32
C HIS A 224 -12.34 -6.50 5.72
N ALA A 225 -11.91 -5.67 4.76
CA ALA A 225 -10.60 -5.81 4.14
C ALA A 225 -9.95 -4.44 3.93
N VAL A 226 -9.35 -3.90 4.98
CA VAL A 226 -8.68 -2.60 4.87
C VAL A 226 -7.35 -2.68 4.10
N ASN A 227 -6.81 -3.89 3.90
CA ASN A 227 -5.72 -4.19 2.96
C ASN A 227 -6.16 -4.09 1.47
N ASP A 228 -7.44 -3.80 1.20
CA ASP A 228 -7.98 -3.44 -0.12
C ASP A 228 -8.38 -1.94 -0.15
N GLY A 229 -7.92 -1.15 0.82
CA GLY A 229 -8.27 0.27 0.98
C GLY A 229 -7.52 1.18 0.00
N VAL A 230 -8.27 2.07 -0.65
CA VAL A 230 -7.74 3.23 -1.36
C VAL A 230 -7.83 4.43 -0.42
N ALA A 231 -6.77 5.24 -0.34
CA ALA A 231 -6.81 6.49 0.42
C ALA A 231 -7.70 7.51 -0.34
N SER A 232 -8.98 7.58 0.01
CA SER A 232 -9.96 8.40 -0.71
C SER A 232 -10.76 9.40 0.15
N SER A 233 -10.62 9.41 1.49
CA SER A 233 -11.37 10.37 2.31
C SER A 233 -10.73 10.78 3.64
N LYS A 234 -11.12 11.99 4.08
CA LYS A 234 -10.68 12.71 5.31
C LYS A 234 -10.99 11.98 6.62
N LYS A 235 -11.99 11.09 6.63
CA LYS A 235 -12.37 10.26 7.78
C LYS A 235 -12.35 8.81 7.33
N TRP A 236 -11.51 7.98 7.93
CA TRP A 236 -11.46 6.54 7.59
C TRP A 236 -12.84 5.86 7.73
N THR A 237 -13.68 6.31 8.68
CA THR A 237 -15.08 5.89 8.83
C THR A 237 -16.00 6.40 7.71
N ALA A 238 -15.73 7.58 7.14
CA ALA A 238 -16.47 8.09 5.99
C ALA A 238 -16.05 7.43 4.68
N GLY A 239 -14.82 6.90 4.58
CA GLY A 239 -14.41 6.03 3.48
C GLY A 239 -15.27 4.77 3.42
N ALA A 240 -15.59 4.19 4.59
CA ALA A 240 -16.58 3.12 4.68
C ALA A 240 -17.98 3.63 4.28
N ALA A 241 -18.51 4.70 4.89
CA ALA A 241 -19.86 5.18 4.56
C ALA A 241 -20.05 5.60 3.08
N GLY A 242 -19.05 6.24 2.47
CA GLY A 242 -19.03 6.60 1.05
C GLY A 242 -18.92 5.39 0.11
N ALA A 243 -18.34 4.29 0.58
CA ALA A 243 -18.32 3.01 -0.13
C ALA A 243 -19.63 2.20 0.04
N TRP A 244 -20.43 2.50 1.07
CA TRP A 244 -21.69 1.79 1.38
C TRP A 244 -22.95 2.50 0.93
N GLY A 245 -22.89 3.77 0.50
CA GLY A 245 -24.09 4.49 0.06
C GLY A 245 -25.23 4.42 1.09
N GLU A 246 -24.91 4.41 2.39
CA GLU A 246 -25.94 4.35 3.43
C GLU A 246 -26.58 5.73 3.57
N HIS A 247 -27.69 5.85 2.82
CA HIS A 247 -28.83 6.76 2.90
C HIS A 247 -28.61 8.24 2.57
N VAL A 248 -28.67 8.54 1.27
CA VAL A 248 -29.57 9.62 0.82
C VAL A 248 -30.85 8.93 0.37
N THR A 249 -31.94 9.20 1.08
CA THR A 249 -33.28 8.68 0.79
C THR A 249 -33.84 9.28 -0.50
N GLU A 250 -34.53 8.40 -1.23
CA GLU A 250 -35.53 8.61 -2.27
C GLU A 250 -35.11 9.08 -3.68
N GLY A 251 -35.45 8.22 -4.64
CA GLY A 251 -35.72 8.60 -6.01
C GLY A 251 -34.59 8.34 -6.99
N ASP A 252 -34.64 7.15 -7.60
CA ASP A 252 -34.36 6.88 -9.02
C ASP A 252 -33.32 5.77 -9.24
N GLN A 253 -33.81 4.53 -9.11
CA GLN A 253 -33.15 3.36 -9.65
C GLN A 253 -33.41 3.30 -11.16
N THR A 254 -32.53 3.85 -11.97
CA THR A 254 -32.45 3.47 -13.39
C THR A 254 -31.01 3.12 -13.79
N GLY A 255 -30.90 2.00 -14.50
CA GLY A 255 -29.69 1.19 -14.61
C GLY A 255 -28.47 1.91 -15.18
N GLY A 256 -27.36 1.82 -14.46
CA GLY A 256 -26.04 2.22 -14.91
C GLY A 256 -25.22 1.04 -15.41
N THR A 257 -24.79 1.09 -16.66
CA THR A 257 -24.00 0.08 -17.37
C THR A 257 -22.66 -0.15 -16.65
N ARG A 258 -22.28 -1.42 -16.47
CA ARG A 258 -21.02 -1.86 -15.86
C ARG A 258 -19.83 -1.19 -16.55
N ALA A 259 -19.20 -0.22 -15.89
CA ALA A 259 -17.84 0.19 -16.23
C ALA A 259 -16.90 -0.98 -15.88
N ARG A 260 -16.68 -1.87 -16.85
CA ARG A 260 -15.53 -2.78 -16.83
C ARG A 260 -14.30 -1.90 -16.96
N VAL A 261 -13.63 -1.65 -15.85
CA VAL A 261 -12.18 -1.41 -15.88
C VAL A 261 -11.56 -2.74 -16.33
N SER A 262 -11.58 -3.01 -17.64
CA SER A 262 -10.78 -4.08 -18.23
C SER A 262 -9.35 -3.56 -18.30
N LEU A 263 -8.68 -3.54 -17.16
CA LEU A 263 -7.23 -3.62 -17.15
C LEU A 263 -6.90 -5.05 -17.59
N SER A 264 -6.85 -5.27 -18.92
CA SER A 264 -6.37 -6.54 -19.45
C SER A 264 -4.96 -6.73 -18.90
N PHE A 265 -4.75 -7.79 -18.13
CA PHE A 265 -3.48 -8.11 -17.47
C PHE A 265 -2.28 -8.08 -18.44
N GLU A 266 -2.51 -8.40 -19.71
CA GLU A 266 -1.50 -8.32 -20.77
C GLU A 266 -0.99 -6.89 -21.02
N ARG A 267 -1.81 -5.85 -20.78
CA ARG A 267 -1.38 -4.44 -20.87
C ARG A 267 -0.74 -3.91 -19.59
N LEU A 268 -1.07 -4.48 -18.42
CA LEU A 268 -0.42 -4.19 -17.13
C LEU A 268 0.99 -4.81 -17.07
N ALA A 269 1.18 -6.02 -17.64
CA ALA A 269 2.50 -6.59 -17.86
C ALA A 269 3.30 -5.79 -18.90
N ALA A 270 2.66 -5.40 -20.02
CA ALA A 270 3.32 -4.69 -21.12
C ALA A 270 3.65 -3.20 -20.85
N ARG A 271 3.16 -2.61 -19.76
CA ARG A 271 3.46 -1.22 -19.37
C ARG A 271 3.96 -1.16 -17.93
N GLY A 272 5.14 -1.71 -17.69
CA GLY A 272 6.01 -1.22 -16.61
C GLY A 272 6.61 -2.22 -15.64
N SER A 273 6.44 -3.55 -15.79
CA SER A 273 7.04 -4.48 -14.81
C SER A 273 7.69 -5.76 -15.38
N ASP A 274 8.01 -5.80 -16.69
CA ASP A 274 8.72 -6.94 -17.28
C ASP A 274 10.26 -6.88 -17.09
N ASP A 275 10.78 -5.83 -16.47
CA ASP A 275 12.23 -5.61 -16.37
C ASP A 275 12.98 -6.55 -15.39
N VAL A 276 12.39 -7.39 -14.53
CA VAL A 276 13.09 -8.36 -13.63
C VAL A 276 14.24 -7.84 -12.71
N ALA A 277 14.84 -6.69 -12.99
CA ALA A 277 15.95 -6.02 -12.33
C ALA A 277 15.47 -5.04 -11.24
N HIS A 278 14.16 -5.03 -10.96
CA HIS A 278 13.50 -4.13 -10.01
C HIS A 278 14.00 -4.34 -8.57
N CYS A 279 14.32 -5.58 -8.23
CA CYS A 279 14.88 -5.93 -6.91
C CYS A 279 16.39 -6.00 -6.98
N ALA A 280 17.00 -4.94 -7.52
CA ALA A 280 18.41 -4.67 -7.36
C ALA A 280 18.64 -3.80 -6.11
N PRO A 281 19.83 -3.84 -5.49
CA PRO A 281 20.18 -2.93 -4.42
C PRO A 281 19.88 -1.47 -4.81
N ALA A 282 19.36 -0.70 -3.85
CA ALA A 282 18.94 0.66 -4.07
C ALA A 282 20.12 1.50 -4.59
N LYS A 283 19.93 2.14 -5.75
CA LYS A 283 20.87 3.15 -6.26
C LYS A 283 20.35 4.53 -5.84
N PRO A 284 21.12 5.31 -5.05
CA PRO A 284 20.73 6.66 -4.70
C PRO A 284 20.46 7.50 -5.94
N TRP A 285 19.47 8.39 -5.87
CA TRP A 285 19.25 9.36 -6.93
C TRP A 285 20.49 10.25 -7.09
N GLY A 286 21.01 10.36 -8.32
CA GLY A 286 22.29 11.03 -8.61
C GLY A 286 22.30 12.55 -8.48
N GLY A 287 21.27 13.16 -7.88
CA GLY A 287 21.30 14.56 -7.46
C GLY A 287 21.22 15.61 -8.57
N ALA A 288 20.96 15.25 -9.82
CA ALA A 288 20.84 16.22 -10.91
C ALA A 288 19.51 16.99 -10.82
N VAL A 289 19.47 18.00 -9.96
CA VAL A 289 18.49 19.08 -10.06
C VAL A 289 18.94 19.94 -11.25
N GLY A 290 18.09 20.11 -12.26
CA GLY A 290 18.39 21.01 -13.38
C GLY A 290 18.83 22.38 -12.87
N LYS A 291 19.83 22.97 -13.55
CA LYS A 291 20.49 24.24 -13.18
C LYS A 291 19.55 25.17 -12.41
N GLU A 292 19.96 25.57 -11.21
CA GLU A 292 19.30 26.59 -10.41
C GLU A 292 18.82 27.72 -11.32
N LEU A 293 17.51 27.97 -11.29
CA LEU A 293 16.98 29.23 -11.77
C LEU A 293 17.52 30.29 -10.83
N THR A 294 18.58 30.97 -11.26
CA THR A 294 19.09 32.18 -10.62
C THR A 294 17.92 33.13 -10.38
N PRO A 295 17.69 33.60 -9.15
CA PRO A 295 16.62 34.54 -8.87
C PRO A 295 16.80 35.79 -9.72
N ARG A 296 15.72 36.23 -10.37
CA ARG A 296 15.61 37.56 -10.99
C ARG A 296 15.16 38.57 -9.96
#